data_AF-A0A2V9IRN1-F1
#
_entry.id   AF-A0A2V9IRN1-F1
#
_cell.length_a   1.000
_cell.length_b   1.000
_cell.length_c   1.000
_cell.angle_alpha   90.00
_cell.angle_beta   90.00
_cell.angle_gamma   90.00
#
_symmetry.space_group_name_H-M   'P 1'
#
loop_
_entity.id
_entity.type
_entity.pdbx_description
1 polymer ?
#
loop_
_entity_poly.entity_id
_entity_poly.type
_entity_poly.pdbx_seq_one_letter_code
_entity_poly.pdbx_strand_id
1 'polypeptide(L)'
;MTRSYFNSAFTTVADALKTGRCTYIPHAMVYKVLMDTDRNRARGVLYIDRNDRQPRELFGRAVVLCAQAQESVRILFNSANSQYPNGLANSTGVLGHYLMAHTVAGGGSGELPSLGTKPTLNGPNRPINMYIVRFRNTLNGPRSKKFLRGYALQVGIGLDFNWATPGFGKGYKRALLEPTASVNLSGLGECLPRWENYVEIDPKVVDAYGIPVLNIHMADGENEIAMIRDMADAAGEALEAVGAKNIRTFAVPSAPRWAIHEVGIARMGTDPKKSVLNQFQQTHDIRNLWVMDGSGFTSSACQNPTLTIMALCARSCDYLMGEMKRGNI
;
A
#
# COMPACT_ATOMS: atom_id res chain seq x y z
N MET A 1 -1.48 18.17 17.67
CA MET A 1 -2.00 17.03 16.87
C MET A 1 -3.00 16.27 17.73
N THR A 2 -4.25 16.13 17.31
CA THR A 2 -5.35 15.64 18.17
C THR A 2 -5.35 14.12 18.40
N ARG A 3 -4.40 13.37 17.82
CA ARG A 3 -4.31 11.89 17.88
C ARG A 3 -5.62 11.16 17.54
N SER A 4 -6.48 11.80 16.75
CA SER A 4 -7.81 11.34 16.36
C SER A 4 -7.81 10.25 15.28
N TYR A 5 -6.64 9.90 14.75
CA TYR A 5 -6.44 8.81 13.78
C TYR A 5 -5.45 7.80 14.30
N PHE A 6 -5.63 6.54 13.91
CA PHE A 6 -4.63 5.52 14.18
C PHE A 6 -3.30 5.87 13.49
N ASN A 7 -2.23 5.90 14.28
CA ASN A 7 -0.85 6.00 13.82
C ASN A 7 0.02 5.21 14.78
N SER A 8 0.85 4.32 14.25
CA SER A 8 1.68 3.41 15.07
C SER A 8 2.60 4.17 16.02
N ALA A 9 3.14 5.33 15.63
CA ALA A 9 4.12 6.08 16.40
C ALA A 9 3.61 6.47 17.80
N PHE A 10 2.32 6.78 17.94
CA PHE A 10 1.72 7.18 19.22
C PHE A 10 0.66 6.18 19.73
N THR A 11 0.54 5.02 19.10
CA THR A 11 -0.30 3.90 19.56
C THR A 11 0.58 2.68 19.86
N THR A 12 0.74 1.76 18.91
CA THR A 12 1.41 0.47 19.12
C THR A 12 2.90 0.59 19.45
N VAL A 13 3.62 1.56 18.88
CA VAL A 13 5.04 1.81 19.23
C VAL A 13 5.14 2.39 20.65
N ALA A 14 4.25 3.32 21.01
CA ALA A 14 4.22 3.87 22.36
C ALA A 14 3.93 2.79 23.41
N ASP A 15 3.02 1.85 23.11
CA ASP A 15 2.73 0.73 24.00
C ASP A 15 3.88 -0.28 24.08
N ALA A 16 4.56 -0.57 22.97
CA ALA A 16 5.76 -1.41 22.97
C ALA A 16 6.88 -0.81 23.84
N LEU A 17 7.12 0.50 23.75
CA LEU A 17 8.12 1.21 24.57
C LEU A 17 7.80 1.14 26.07
N LYS A 18 6.52 1.29 26.46
CA LYS A 18 6.10 1.19 27.87
C LYS A 18 6.42 -0.17 28.51
N THR A 19 6.61 -1.22 27.72
CA THR A 19 6.95 -2.55 28.25
C THR A 19 8.36 -2.64 28.82
N GLY A 20 9.24 -1.67 28.54
CA GLY A 20 10.68 -1.72 28.86
C GLY A 20 11.47 -2.78 28.07
N ARG A 21 10.83 -3.47 27.11
CA ARG A 21 11.40 -4.54 26.29
C ARG A 21 11.56 -4.17 24.82
N CYS A 22 11.35 -2.89 24.48
CA CYS A 22 11.48 -2.37 23.12
C CYS A 22 12.50 -1.23 23.12
N THR A 23 13.48 -1.33 22.24
CA THR A 23 14.41 -0.24 21.93
C THR A 23 14.00 0.35 20.59
N TYR A 24 13.69 1.65 20.57
CA TYR A 24 13.39 2.39 19.34
C TYR A 24 14.60 3.22 18.92
N ILE A 25 15.12 2.97 17.72
CA ILE A 25 16.28 3.67 17.15
C ILE A 25 15.78 4.47 15.93
N PRO A 26 15.40 5.76 16.10
CA PRO A 26 15.00 6.59 14.97
C PRO A 26 16.21 6.89 14.08
N HIS A 27 15.95 7.38 12.85
CA HIS A 27 16.98 7.72 11.86
C HIS A 27 17.85 6.54 11.39
N ALA A 28 17.55 5.31 11.81
CA ALA A 28 18.23 4.10 11.33
C ALA A 28 17.60 3.59 10.02
N MET A 29 18.23 3.89 8.88
CA MET A 29 17.79 3.39 7.57
C MET A 29 18.45 2.04 7.30
N VAL A 30 17.73 0.95 7.57
CA VAL A 30 18.18 -0.42 7.27
C VAL A 30 18.22 -0.62 5.76
N TYR A 31 19.33 -1.15 5.25
CA TYR A 31 19.48 -1.45 3.81
C TYR A 31 19.96 -2.87 3.51
N LYS A 32 20.39 -3.62 4.52
CA LYS A 32 20.90 -4.99 4.34
C LYS A 32 20.64 -5.86 5.58
N VAL A 33 20.27 -7.11 5.35
CA VAL A 33 20.26 -8.19 6.34
C VAL A 33 21.63 -8.86 6.34
N LEU A 34 22.17 -9.06 7.53
CA LEU A 34 23.44 -9.76 7.75
C LEU A 34 23.16 -11.26 7.92
N MET A 35 23.97 -12.11 7.30
CA MET A 35 23.86 -13.57 7.38
C MET A 35 25.03 -14.20 8.13
N ASP A 36 24.73 -15.21 8.94
CA ASP A 36 25.62 -16.33 9.27
C ASP A 36 25.45 -17.35 8.13
N THR A 37 26.40 -17.37 7.20
CA THR A 37 26.34 -18.22 6.00
C THR A 37 26.51 -19.70 6.32
N ASP A 38 27.31 -20.04 7.33
CA ASP A 38 27.57 -21.43 7.71
C ASP A 38 26.32 -22.10 8.26
N ARG A 39 25.50 -21.33 8.99
CA ARG A 39 24.22 -21.81 9.54
C ARG A 39 23.01 -21.50 8.67
N ASN A 40 23.17 -20.80 7.54
CA ASN A 40 22.09 -20.25 6.71
C ASN A 40 21.03 -19.51 7.54
N ARG A 41 21.47 -18.53 8.34
CA ARG A 41 20.61 -17.79 9.27
C ARG A 41 20.89 -16.30 9.25
N ALA A 42 19.84 -15.49 9.36
CA ALA A 42 20.00 -14.06 9.59
C ALA A 42 20.64 -13.83 10.98
N ARG A 43 21.64 -12.96 11.07
CA ARG A 43 22.32 -12.62 12.34
C ARG A 43 22.06 -11.19 12.79
N GLY A 44 21.48 -10.36 11.93
CA GLY A 44 21.26 -8.95 12.21
C GLY A 44 20.95 -8.14 10.95
N VAL A 45 21.06 -6.83 11.08
CA VAL A 45 20.88 -5.86 10.00
C VAL A 45 22.02 -4.84 10.00
N LEU A 46 22.29 -4.27 8.82
CA LEU A 46 23.15 -3.12 8.62
C LEU A 46 22.26 -1.92 8.26
N TYR A 47 22.47 -0.82 8.96
CA TYR A 47 21.72 0.41 8.73
C TYR A 47 22.65 1.62 8.64
N ILE A 48 22.22 2.66 7.94
CA ILE A 48 22.87 3.97 7.93
C ILE A 48 22.13 4.87 8.92
N ASP A 49 22.83 5.46 9.88
CA ASP A 49 22.25 6.54 10.67
C ASP A 49 22.16 7.79 9.81
N ARG A 50 20.95 8.29 9.61
CA ARG A 50 20.70 9.43 8.73
C ARG A 50 21.28 10.76 9.23
N ASN A 51 21.68 10.84 10.49
CA ASN A 51 22.24 12.06 11.07
C ASN A 51 23.72 12.22 10.72
N ASP A 52 24.53 11.17 10.87
CA ASP A 52 25.98 11.19 10.65
C ASP A 52 26.42 10.40 9.39
N ARG A 53 25.48 9.73 8.74
CA ARG A 53 25.67 8.89 7.54
C ARG A 53 26.61 7.71 7.75
N GLN A 54 26.81 7.28 8.99
CA GLN A 54 27.69 6.15 9.29
C GLN A 54 26.92 4.81 9.28
N PRO A 55 27.51 3.74 8.72
CA PRO A 55 26.94 2.40 8.79
C PRO A 55 27.10 1.82 10.19
N ARG A 56 26.08 1.09 10.66
CA ARG A 56 26.07 0.42 11.97
C ARG A 56 25.40 -0.93 11.87
N GLU A 57 25.95 -1.89 12.62
CA GLU A 57 25.40 -3.25 12.72
C GLU A 57 24.51 -3.38 13.96
N LEU A 58 23.40 -4.10 13.80
CA LEU A 58 22.53 -4.48 14.90
C LEU A 58 22.25 -5.97 14.81
N PHE A 59 22.64 -6.72 15.85
CA PHE A 59 22.53 -8.17 15.90
C PHE A 59 21.24 -8.62 16.59
N GLY A 60 20.71 -9.76 16.15
CA GLY A 60 19.48 -10.33 16.70
C GLY A 60 19.29 -11.80 16.34
N ARG A 61 18.46 -12.49 17.12
CA ARG A 61 18.11 -13.91 16.89
C ARG A 61 17.18 -14.13 15.69
N ALA A 62 16.38 -13.12 15.36
CA ALA A 62 15.44 -13.10 14.26
C ALA A 62 15.41 -11.70 13.64
N VAL A 63 15.12 -11.64 12.34
CA VAL A 63 14.92 -10.39 11.59
C VAL A 63 13.52 -10.37 11.02
N VAL A 64 12.79 -9.28 11.25
CA VAL A 64 11.45 -9.05 10.72
C VAL A 64 11.46 -7.75 9.92
N LEU A 65 11.26 -7.85 8.62
CA LEU A 65 11.18 -6.69 7.72
C LEU A 65 9.73 -6.18 7.67
N CYS A 66 9.54 -4.92 8.06
CA CYS A 66 8.25 -4.22 8.04
C CYS A 66 8.39 -2.86 7.35
N ALA A 67 9.21 -2.78 6.31
CA ALA A 67 9.72 -1.52 5.77
C ALA A 67 8.79 -0.87 4.71
N GLN A 68 7.58 -1.41 4.49
CA GLN A 68 6.76 -1.25 3.28
C GLN A 68 7.25 -2.18 2.16
N ALA A 69 6.32 -2.65 1.32
CA ALA A 69 6.55 -3.77 0.40
C ALA A 69 7.79 -3.58 -0.49
N GLN A 70 7.99 -2.38 -1.02
CA GLN A 70 9.11 -2.07 -1.90
C GLN A 70 10.42 -2.02 -1.12
N GLU A 71 10.48 -1.31 0.01
CA GLU A 71 11.74 -1.21 0.77
C GLU A 71 12.13 -2.55 1.43
N SER A 72 11.18 -3.37 1.88
CA SER A 72 11.48 -4.71 2.40
C SER A 72 12.12 -5.59 1.31
N VAL A 73 11.58 -5.55 0.09
CA VAL A 73 12.16 -6.28 -1.05
C VAL A 73 13.49 -5.68 -1.50
N ARG A 74 13.64 -4.35 -1.49
CA ARG A 74 14.90 -3.67 -1.78
C ARG A 74 16.00 -4.06 -0.80
N ILE A 75 15.68 -4.17 0.49
CA ILE A 75 16.58 -4.69 1.51
C ILE A 75 16.99 -6.13 1.17
N LEU A 76 16.05 -7.00 0.82
CA LEU A 76 16.35 -8.39 0.45
C LEU A 76 17.27 -8.49 -0.77
N PHE A 77 17.04 -7.70 -1.82
CA PHE A 77 17.93 -7.64 -2.98
C PHE A 77 19.34 -7.14 -2.62
N ASN A 78 19.44 -6.05 -1.86
CA ASN A 78 20.73 -5.52 -1.39
C ASN A 78 21.44 -6.43 -0.36
N SER A 79 20.75 -7.49 0.08
CA SER A 79 21.30 -8.51 0.99
C SER A 79 21.91 -9.72 0.26
N ALA A 80 22.06 -9.67 -1.06
CA ALA A 80 22.68 -10.73 -1.84
C ALA A 80 24.06 -11.16 -1.29
N ASN A 81 24.34 -12.45 -1.41
CA ASN A 81 25.60 -13.09 -1.02
C ASN A 81 25.90 -14.30 -1.94
N SER A 82 26.97 -15.05 -1.67
CA SER A 82 27.36 -16.20 -2.50
C SER A 82 26.30 -17.31 -2.57
N GLN A 83 25.51 -17.52 -1.50
CA GLN A 83 24.43 -18.51 -1.45
C GLN A 83 23.15 -18.00 -2.12
N TYR A 84 22.90 -16.69 -2.07
CA TYR A 84 21.73 -16.01 -2.62
C TYR A 84 22.19 -14.83 -3.51
N PRO A 85 22.72 -15.11 -4.71
CA PRO A 85 23.33 -14.08 -5.55
C PRO A 85 22.35 -13.03 -6.08
N ASN A 86 21.05 -13.37 -6.12
CA ASN A 86 19.99 -12.51 -6.63
C ASN A 86 19.12 -11.89 -5.51
N GLY A 87 19.66 -11.82 -4.27
CA GLY A 87 18.95 -11.34 -3.08
C GLY A 87 18.51 -12.45 -2.15
N LEU A 88 18.45 -12.16 -0.84
CA LEU A 88 18.01 -13.14 0.16
C LEU A 88 16.56 -13.55 -0.05
N ALA A 89 16.25 -14.81 0.29
CA ALA A 89 14.94 -15.41 0.11
C ALA A 89 14.46 -15.46 -1.36
N ASN A 90 15.39 -15.39 -2.32
CA ASN A 90 15.11 -15.41 -3.75
C ASN A 90 15.63 -16.67 -4.46
N SER A 91 15.60 -17.85 -3.81
CA SER A 91 16.06 -19.10 -4.42
C SER A 91 15.31 -19.50 -5.70
N THR A 92 14.12 -18.95 -5.92
CA THR A 92 13.21 -19.28 -7.03
C THR A 92 13.13 -18.20 -8.11
N GLY A 93 13.69 -17.02 -7.86
CA GLY A 93 13.49 -15.85 -8.73
C GLY A 93 12.12 -15.18 -8.58
N VAL A 94 11.28 -15.59 -7.62
CA VAL A 94 9.93 -15.01 -7.43
C VAL A 94 9.97 -13.65 -6.71
N LEU A 95 11.02 -13.36 -5.94
CA LEU A 95 11.14 -12.08 -5.23
C LEU A 95 11.11 -10.92 -6.24
N GLY A 96 10.30 -9.91 -5.94
CA GLY A 96 10.11 -8.74 -6.79
C GLY A 96 8.98 -8.87 -7.80
N HIS A 97 8.50 -10.06 -8.13
CA HIS A 97 7.42 -10.28 -9.10
C HIS A 97 6.02 -10.20 -8.49
N TYR A 98 5.01 -10.08 -9.36
CA TYR A 98 3.59 -9.99 -8.98
C TYR A 98 3.24 -8.71 -8.25
N LEU A 99 3.94 -7.61 -8.58
CA LEU A 99 3.61 -6.28 -8.06
C LEU A 99 2.17 -5.92 -8.41
N MET A 100 1.41 -5.61 -7.36
CA MET A 100 0.05 -5.12 -7.45
C MET A 100 -0.04 -3.78 -6.74
N ALA A 101 -0.85 -2.88 -7.29
CA ALA A 101 -1.37 -1.68 -6.64
C ALA A 101 -2.77 -1.44 -7.22
N HIS A 102 -3.69 -0.85 -6.46
CA HIS A 102 -5.04 -0.63 -6.99
C HIS A 102 -4.99 0.23 -8.25
N THR A 103 -5.85 -0.09 -9.22
CA THR A 103 -6.16 0.86 -10.28
C THR A 103 -7.16 1.90 -9.76
N VAL A 104 -6.79 3.18 -9.87
CA VAL A 104 -7.55 4.35 -9.34
C VAL A 104 -7.94 5.34 -10.43
N ALA A 105 -7.95 4.86 -11.66
CA ALA A 105 -8.00 5.66 -12.89
C ALA A 105 -9.40 5.83 -13.49
N GLY A 106 -10.43 5.37 -12.78
CA GLY A 106 -11.83 5.44 -13.21
C GLY A 106 -12.74 5.98 -12.11
N GLY A 107 -13.65 6.89 -12.47
CA GLY A 107 -14.56 7.50 -11.52
C GLY A 107 -15.34 8.67 -12.11
N GLY A 108 -15.83 9.55 -11.24
CA GLY A 108 -16.52 10.75 -11.66
C GLY A 108 -16.80 11.73 -10.52
N SER A 109 -17.19 12.94 -10.89
CA SER A 109 -17.59 13.99 -9.96
C SER A 109 -18.86 14.67 -10.42
N GLY A 110 -19.54 15.33 -9.48
CA GLY A 110 -20.71 16.14 -9.75
C GLY A 110 -21.01 17.07 -8.58
N GLU A 111 -22.02 17.92 -8.77
CA GLU A 111 -22.49 18.88 -7.79
C GLU A 111 -23.82 18.41 -7.18
N LEU A 112 -23.98 18.60 -5.87
CA LEU A 112 -25.22 18.32 -5.15
C LEU A 112 -25.75 19.61 -4.48
N PRO A 113 -26.35 20.54 -5.26
CA PRO A 113 -26.81 21.83 -4.72
C PRO A 113 -27.80 21.71 -3.55
N SER A 114 -28.54 20.60 -3.49
CA SER A 114 -29.52 20.31 -2.43
C SER A 114 -28.90 20.07 -1.05
N LEU A 115 -27.60 19.81 -0.94
CA LEU A 115 -26.92 19.64 0.37
C LEU A 115 -26.69 20.96 1.12
N GLY A 116 -26.89 22.11 0.44
CA GLY A 116 -27.50 23.33 0.98
C GLY A 116 -26.97 23.91 2.29
N THR A 117 -25.72 23.67 2.67
CA THR A 117 -25.14 24.20 3.91
C THR A 117 -24.03 25.20 3.59
N LYS A 118 -23.84 26.22 4.45
CA LYS A 118 -22.76 27.19 4.26
C LYS A 118 -21.43 26.60 4.74
N PRO A 119 -20.35 26.67 3.94
CA PRO A 119 -19.02 26.31 4.40
C PRO A 119 -18.62 27.23 5.57
N THR A 120 -17.80 26.71 6.48
CA THR A 120 -17.31 27.44 7.65
C THR A 120 -15.80 27.28 7.73
N LEU A 121 -15.07 28.39 7.85
CA LEU A 121 -13.59 28.38 7.96
C LEU A 121 -13.07 27.56 9.15
N ASN A 122 -13.87 27.44 10.22
CA ASN A 122 -13.54 26.68 11.44
C ASN A 122 -14.50 25.50 11.67
N GLY A 123 -15.06 24.95 10.59
CA GLY A 123 -15.95 23.79 10.67
C GLY A 123 -15.21 22.55 11.18
N PRO A 124 -15.92 21.55 11.70
CA PRO A 124 -15.28 20.28 12.06
C PRO A 124 -14.66 19.67 10.81
N ASN A 125 -13.37 19.36 10.85
CA ASN A 125 -12.74 18.48 9.86
C ASN A 125 -13.39 17.10 10.03
N ARG A 126 -14.25 16.70 9.09
CA ARG A 126 -14.94 15.41 9.11
C ARG A 126 -14.20 14.43 8.20
N PRO A 127 -13.38 13.51 8.74
CA PRO A 127 -12.74 12.48 7.94
C PRO A 127 -13.65 11.30 7.64
N ILE A 128 -14.84 11.60 7.14
CA ILE A 128 -15.80 10.57 6.79
C ILE A 128 -15.73 10.43 5.28
N ASN A 129 -15.25 9.27 4.84
CA ASN A 129 -15.36 8.82 3.46
C ASN A 129 -16.48 7.77 3.42
N MET A 130 -17.31 7.77 2.38
CA MET A 130 -18.27 6.68 2.19
C MET A 130 -17.67 5.65 1.23
N TYR A 131 -18.05 4.39 1.41
CA TYR A 131 -17.49 3.30 0.64
C TYR A 131 -18.61 2.45 0.05
N ILE A 132 -18.71 2.45 -1.27
CA ILE A 132 -19.59 1.53 -1.99
C ILE A 132 -18.80 0.25 -2.19
N VAL A 133 -19.19 -0.79 -1.44
CA VAL A 133 -18.54 -2.10 -1.49
C VAL A 133 -18.62 -2.72 -2.88
N ARG A 134 -17.70 -3.65 -3.17
CA ARG A 134 -17.64 -4.33 -4.47
C ARG A 134 -18.98 -4.90 -4.91
N PHE A 135 -19.49 -4.39 -6.01
CA PHE A 135 -20.75 -4.79 -6.63
C PHE A 135 -20.58 -5.51 -7.97
N ARG A 136 -19.39 -5.46 -8.57
CA ARG A 136 -19.03 -6.24 -9.77
C ARG A 136 -18.37 -7.56 -9.36
N ASN A 137 -18.68 -8.65 -10.09
CA ASN A 137 -18.05 -9.97 -9.90
C ASN A 137 -18.09 -10.47 -8.44
N THR A 138 -19.22 -10.27 -7.74
CA THR A 138 -19.44 -10.82 -6.40
C THR A 138 -19.58 -12.35 -6.44
N LEU A 139 -19.45 -13.03 -5.29
CA LEU A 139 -19.40 -14.50 -5.23
C LEU A 139 -20.57 -15.18 -5.96
N ASN A 140 -21.79 -14.69 -5.75
CA ASN A 140 -23.03 -15.23 -6.32
C ASN A 140 -23.69 -14.27 -7.32
N GLY A 141 -22.99 -13.21 -7.74
CA GLY A 141 -23.54 -12.19 -8.63
C GLY A 141 -23.19 -12.40 -10.10
N PRO A 142 -23.76 -11.56 -10.99
CA PRO A 142 -23.40 -11.53 -12.39
C PRO A 142 -21.89 -11.34 -12.59
N ARG A 143 -21.36 -12.04 -13.60
CA ARG A 143 -19.96 -11.92 -14.00
C ARG A 143 -19.80 -10.98 -15.18
N SER A 144 -18.87 -10.03 -15.06
CA SER A 144 -18.44 -9.22 -16.19
C SER A 144 -17.80 -10.12 -17.24
N LYS A 145 -18.14 -9.89 -18.51
CA LYS A 145 -17.48 -10.54 -19.65
C LYS A 145 -16.20 -9.81 -20.09
N LYS A 146 -15.94 -8.61 -19.53
CA LYS A 146 -14.86 -7.70 -19.95
C LYS A 146 -13.65 -7.72 -19.02
N PHE A 147 -13.84 -8.07 -17.75
CA PHE A 147 -12.77 -8.09 -16.75
C PHE A 147 -13.06 -9.10 -15.62
N LEU A 148 -11.99 -9.59 -15.01
CA LEU A 148 -11.96 -10.38 -13.79
C LEU A 148 -11.92 -9.48 -12.56
N ARG A 149 -12.23 -10.04 -11.39
CA ARG A 149 -12.21 -9.33 -10.10
C ARG A 149 -13.14 -8.12 -10.11
N GLY A 150 -12.95 -7.13 -9.24
CA GLY A 150 -13.81 -5.97 -9.24
C GLY A 150 -13.21 -4.82 -8.47
N TYR A 151 -14.04 -3.83 -8.26
CA TYR A 151 -13.67 -2.59 -7.61
C TYR A 151 -14.72 -2.16 -6.62
N ALA A 152 -14.32 -1.28 -5.71
CA ALA A 152 -15.22 -0.49 -4.89
C ALA A 152 -15.16 0.98 -5.34
N LEU A 153 -16.14 1.78 -4.93
CA LEU A 153 -16.09 3.24 -5.12
C LEU A 153 -15.90 3.90 -3.76
N GLN A 154 -14.83 4.67 -3.61
CA GLN A 154 -14.69 5.62 -2.51
C GLN A 154 -15.39 6.91 -2.87
N VAL A 155 -16.12 7.49 -1.91
CA VAL A 155 -16.97 8.65 -2.13
C VAL A 155 -16.59 9.78 -1.19
N GLY A 156 -16.01 10.82 -1.78
CA GLY A 156 -15.76 12.09 -1.10
C GLY A 156 -16.91 13.06 -1.32
N ILE A 157 -17.39 13.68 -0.25
CA ILE A 157 -18.28 14.85 -0.34
C ILE A 157 -17.52 16.05 0.19
N GLY A 158 -17.45 17.10 -0.62
CA GLY A 158 -16.85 18.38 -0.26
C GLY A 158 -17.92 19.45 -0.14
N LEU A 159 -17.83 20.24 0.93
CA LEU A 159 -18.56 21.50 1.05
C LEU A 159 -17.54 22.62 1.15
N ASP A 160 -17.54 23.54 0.18
CA ASP A 160 -16.52 24.57 0.09
C ASP A 160 -17.08 25.91 -0.40
N PHE A 161 -16.29 26.97 -0.19
CA PHE A 161 -16.51 28.27 -0.82
C PHE A 161 -16.35 28.15 -2.34
N ASN A 162 -16.99 29.05 -3.08
CA ASN A 162 -16.86 29.08 -4.54
C ASN A 162 -15.54 29.76 -4.97
N TRP A 163 -14.41 29.11 -4.70
CA TRP A 163 -13.06 29.60 -5.02
C TRP A 163 -12.84 29.88 -6.50
N ALA A 164 -13.63 29.26 -7.38
CA ALA A 164 -13.59 29.47 -8.82
C ALA A 164 -14.33 30.74 -9.30
N THR A 165 -14.96 31.50 -8.38
CA THR A 165 -15.66 32.75 -8.71
C THR A 165 -14.68 33.76 -9.36
N PRO A 166 -14.95 34.26 -10.58
CA PRO A 166 -14.11 35.29 -11.20
C PRO A 166 -14.40 36.70 -10.66
N GLY A 167 -13.46 37.63 -10.86
CA GLY A 167 -13.64 39.06 -10.60
C GLY A 167 -13.07 39.56 -9.27
N PHE A 168 -13.45 40.79 -8.87
CA PHE A 168 -13.00 41.44 -7.64
C PHE A 168 -14.10 42.34 -7.04
N GLY A 169 -13.87 42.86 -5.82
CA GLY A 169 -14.79 43.78 -5.16
C GLY A 169 -16.00 43.12 -4.48
N LYS A 170 -17.07 43.90 -4.25
CA LYS A 170 -18.25 43.44 -3.47
C LYS A 170 -18.97 42.26 -4.13
N GLY A 171 -19.09 42.26 -5.46
CA GLY A 171 -19.73 41.16 -6.21
C GLY A 171 -18.99 39.84 -6.06
N TYR A 172 -17.66 39.86 -6.22
CA TYR A 172 -16.79 38.72 -5.98
C TYR A 172 -16.93 38.18 -4.56
N LYS A 173 -16.87 39.05 -3.54
CA LYS A 173 -17.02 38.64 -2.13
C LYS A 173 -18.35 37.95 -1.85
N ARG A 174 -19.45 38.39 -2.48
CA ARG A 174 -20.76 37.75 -2.35
C ARG A 174 -20.77 36.37 -3.00
N ALA A 175 -20.32 36.28 -4.26
CA ALA A 175 -20.33 35.03 -5.01
C ALA A 175 -19.36 33.97 -4.46
N LEU A 176 -18.20 34.38 -3.93
CA LEU A 176 -17.25 33.50 -3.23
C LEU A 176 -17.89 32.79 -2.02
N LEU A 177 -18.81 33.48 -1.33
CA LEU A 177 -19.51 32.96 -0.14
C LEU A 177 -20.71 32.07 -0.49
N GLU A 178 -21.07 31.93 -1.77
CA GLU A 178 -22.07 30.96 -2.19
C GLU A 178 -21.49 29.54 -2.04
N PRO A 179 -22.20 28.61 -1.37
CA PRO A 179 -21.69 27.29 -1.10
C PRO A 179 -21.60 26.45 -2.37
N THR A 180 -20.53 25.67 -2.49
CA THR A 180 -20.39 24.61 -3.47
C THR A 180 -20.39 23.27 -2.74
N ALA A 181 -21.27 22.36 -3.17
CA ALA A 181 -21.33 21.01 -2.65
C ALA A 181 -20.96 20.05 -3.78
N SER A 182 -19.80 19.41 -3.66
CA SER A 182 -19.30 18.44 -4.63
C SER A 182 -19.35 17.03 -4.08
N VAL A 183 -19.57 16.08 -4.97
CA VAL A 183 -19.43 14.65 -4.72
C VAL A 183 -18.45 14.09 -5.73
N ASN A 184 -17.53 13.25 -5.27
CA ASN A 184 -16.49 12.63 -6.07
C ASN A 184 -16.48 11.14 -5.76
N LEU A 185 -16.50 10.31 -6.80
CA LEU A 185 -16.38 8.87 -6.71
C LEU A 185 -15.09 8.46 -7.43
N SER A 186 -14.25 7.71 -6.73
CA SER A 186 -13.05 7.11 -7.32
C SER A 186 -13.07 5.60 -7.13
N GLY A 187 -12.85 4.87 -8.21
CA GLY A 187 -12.75 3.42 -8.19
C GLY A 187 -11.44 2.95 -7.56
N LEU A 188 -11.50 1.86 -6.79
CA LEU A 188 -10.32 1.12 -6.35
C LEU A 188 -10.46 -0.30 -6.88
N GLY A 189 -9.81 -0.58 -8.01
CA GLY A 189 -9.85 -1.88 -8.67
C GLY A 189 -8.71 -2.79 -8.26
N GLU A 190 -9.04 -4.07 -8.14
CA GLU A 190 -8.05 -5.12 -7.92
C GLU A 190 -7.16 -5.27 -9.17
N CYS A 191 -5.87 -5.02 -9.01
CA CYS A 191 -4.86 -5.32 -10.03
C CYS A 191 -4.49 -6.80 -9.97
N LEU A 192 -4.45 -7.46 -11.12
CA LEU A 192 -4.07 -8.87 -11.19
C LEU A 192 -2.58 -9.08 -10.86
N PRO A 193 -2.22 -10.15 -10.12
CA PRO A 193 -0.84 -10.50 -9.85
C PRO A 193 -0.20 -11.08 -11.13
N ARG A 194 0.40 -10.20 -11.94
CA ARG A 194 1.07 -10.57 -13.20
C ARG A 194 2.58 -10.68 -13.00
N TRP A 195 3.21 -11.66 -13.64
CA TRP A 195 4.66 -11.88 -13.53
C TRP A 195 5.45 -10.68 -14.08
N GLU A 196 4.93 -10.06 -15.14
CA GLU A 196 5.53 -8.94 -15.86
C GLU A 196 5.46 -7.62 -15.07
N ASN A 197 4.69 -7.59 -13.98
CA ASN A 197 4.72 -6.51 -13.01
C ASN A 197 5.74 -6.89 -11.92
N TYR A 198 6.93 -6.29 -11.96
CA TYR A 198 8.02 -6.64 -11.07
C TYR A 198 8.89 -5.45 -10.65
N VAL A 199 9.75 -5.68 -9.66
CA VAL A 199 10.80 -4.76 -9.22
C VAL A 199 12.15 -5.47 -9.22
N GLU A 200 13.20 -4.73 -9.55
CA GLU A 200 14.58 -5.19 -9.51
C GLU A 200 15.50 -4.06 -9.03
N ILE A 201 16.77 -4.34 -8.75
CA ILE A 201 17.74 -3.30 -8.43
C ILE A 201 18.18 -2.60 -9.71
N ASP A 202 18.19 -1.26 -9.70
CA ASP A 202 18.84 -0.48 -10.74
C ASP A 202 20.38 -0.55 -10.57
N PRO A 203 21.13 -1.08 -11.55
CA PRO A 203 22.58 -1.23 -11.42
C PRO A 203 23.34 0.10 -11.56
N LYS A 204 22.67 1.18 -11.96
CA LYS A 204 23.29 2.48 -12.28
C LYS A 204 22.83 3.59 -11.34
N VAL A 205 21.74 3.39 -10.60
CA VAL A 205 21.12 4.42 -9.76
C VAL A 205 21.19 4.01 -8.30
N VAL A 206 21.69 4.93 -7.49
CA VAL A 206 21.73 4.81 -6.03
C VAL A 206 20.97 5.97 -5.40
N ASP A 207 20.49 5.77 -4.18
CA ASP A 207 19.88 6.84 -3.39
C ASP A 207 20.94 7.80 -2.80
N ALA A 208 20.48 8.78 -2.01
CA ALA A 208 21.34 9.77 -1.36
C ALA A 208 22.36 9.18 -0.36
N TYR A 209 22.27 7.88 -0.05
CA TYR A 209 23.16 7.15 0.84
C TYR A 209 24.05 6.15 0.10
N GLY A 210 24.01 6.14 -1.25
CA GLY A 210 24.79 5.21 -2.06
C GLY A 210 24.20 3.80 -2.13
N ILE A 211 22.95 3.61 -1.71
CA ILE A 211 22.29 2.30 -1.76
C ILE A 211 21.53 2.15 -3.08
N PRO A 212 21.73 1.07 -3.85
CA PRO A 212 21.00 0.84 -5.09
C PRO A 212 19.48 0.93 -4.91
N VAL A 213 18.80 1.65 -5.82
CA VAL A 213 17.34 1.84 -5.79
C VAL A 213 16.61 0.73 -6.53
N LEU A 214 15.30 0.66 -6.37
CA LEU A 214 14.47 -0.20 -7.21
C LEU A 214 14.19 0.45 -8.56
N ASN A 215 14.42 -0.31 -9.63
CA ASN A 215 13.76 -0.12 -10.91
C ASN A 215 12.43 -0.87 -10.88
N ILE A 216 11.34 -0.20 -11.25
CA ILE A 216 9.98 -0.72 -11.08
C ILE A 216 9.34 -0.84 -12.47
N HIS A 217 8.90 -2.04 -12.80
CA HIS A 217 8.26 -2.41 -14.06
C HIS A 217 6.81 -2.73 -13.77
N MET A 218 5.90 -1.84 -14.15
CA MET A 218 4.47 -2.07 -13.90
C MET A 218 3.65 -1.34 -14.94
N ALA A 219 2.65 -2.03 -15.46
CA ALA A 219 1.62 -1.46 -16.31
C ALA A 219 0.24 -2.01 -15.92
N ASP A 220 -0.80 -1.32 -16.32
CA ASP A 220 -2.16 -1.89 -16.36
C ASP A 220 -2.28 -2.82 -17.57
N GLY A 221 -2.97 -3.96 -17.41
CA GLY A 221 -3.30 -4.87 -18.50
C GLY A 221 -4.68 -4.60 -19.09
N GLU A 222 -5.10 -5.41 -20.05
CA GLU A 222 -6.44 -5.33 -20.65
C GLU A 222 -7.55 -5.44 -19.60
N ASN A 223 -7.33 -6.26 -18.57
CA ASN A 223 -8.24 -6.42 -17.44
C ASN A 223 -8.47 -5.11 -16.68
N GLU A 224 -7.38 -4.45 -16.27
CA GLU A 224 -7.46 -3.18 -15.52
C GLU A 224 -8.03 -2.08 -16.41
N ILE A 225 -7.64 -1.98 -17.68
CA ILE A 225 -8.17 -1.00 -18.64
C ILE A 225 -9.68 -1.17 -18.82
N ALA A 226 -10.18 -2.39 -18.95
CA ALA A 226 -11.60 -2.66 -19.04
C ALA A 226 -12.34 -2.32 -17.74
N MET A 227 -11.71 -2.56 -16.59
CA MET A 227 -12.27 -2.23 -15.28
C MET A 227 -12.36 -0.72 -15.05
N ILE A 228 -11.34 0.05 -15.46
CA ILE A 228 -11.30 1.52 -15.36
C ILE A 228 -12.47 2.17 -16.10
N ARG A 229 -12.80 1.64 -17.29
CA ARG A 229 -13.95 2.13 -18.07
C ARG A 229 -15.27 1.85 -17.34
N ASP A 230 -15.44 0.62 -16.81
CA ASP A 230 -16.63 0.25 -16.05
C ASP A 230 -16.80 1.09 -14.76
N MET A 231 -15.70 1.46 -14.10
CA MET A 231 -15.73 2.37 -12.94
C MET A 231 -16.30 3.74 -13.31
N ALA A 232 -15.92 4.28 -14.46
CA ALA A 232 -16.40 5.59 -14.91
C ALA A 232 -17.90 5.55 -15.24
N ASP A 233 -18.34 4.49 -15.93
CA ASP A 233 -19.76 4.26 -16.24
C ASP A 233 -20.57 4.15 -14.94
N ALA A 234 -20.13 3.29 -14.01
CA ALA A 234 -20.82 3.10 -12.73
C ALA A 234 -20.81 4.35 -11.83
N ALA A 235 -19.74 5.15 -11.86
CA ALA A 235 -19.70 6.43 -11.16
C ALA A 235 -20.71 7.41 -11.75
N GLY A 236 -20.83 7.48 -13.08
CA GLY A 236 -21.85 8.28 -13.76
C GLY A 236 -23.27 7.88 -13.36
N GLU A 237 -23.59 6.58 -13.44
CA GLU A 237 -24.88 6.03 -13.02
C GLU A 237 -25.21 6.37 -11.56
N ALA A 238 -24.24 6.21 -10.66
CA ALA A 238 -24.41 6.52 -9.24
C ALA A 238 -24.66 8.02 -9.00
N LEU A 239 -23.93 8.90 -9.71
CA LEU A 239 -24.09 10.36 -9.64
C LEU A 239 -25.46 10.81 -10.16
N GLU A 240 -25.92 10.25 -11.28
CA GLU A 240 -27.25 10.50 -11.82
C GLU A 240 -28.35 10.07 -10.85
N ALA A 241 -28.21 8.88 -10.25
CA ALA A 241 -29.18 8.33 -9.31
C ALA A 241 -29.37 9.20 -8.05
N VAL A 242 -28.31 9.87 -7.59
CA VAL A 242 -28.38 10.82 -6.45
C VAL A 242 -28.77 12.24 -6.87
N GLY A 243 -29.06 12.46 -8.17
CA GLY A 243 -29.50 13.74 -8.70
C GLY A 243 -28.38 14.78 -8.87
N ALA A 244 -27.13 14.34 -8.97
CA ALA A 244 -26.00 15.25 -9.17
C ALA A 244 -26.13 16.04 -10.48
N LYS A 245 -25.57 17.26 -10.47
CA LYS A 245 -25.49 18.15 -11.63
C LYS A 245 -24.04 18.27 -12.10
N ASN A 246 -23.85 18.75 -13.33
CA ASN A 246 -22.52 18.99 -13.90
C ASN A 246 -21.61 17.75 -13.81
N ILE A 247 -22.20 16.56 -14.06
CA ILE A 247 -21.51 15.27 -13.92
C ILE A 247 -20.36 15.20 -14.93
N ARG A 248 -19.18 14.82 -14.45
CA ARG A 248 -17.99 14.58 -15.24
C ARG A 248 -17.39 13.25 -14.83
N THR A 249 -17.35 12.29 -15.75
CA THR A 249 -16.66 11.02 -15.53
C THR A 249 -15.24 11.06 -16.08
N PHE A 250 -14.37 10.20 -15.57
CA PHE A 250 -13.04 10.01 -16.10
C PHE A 250 -12.70 8.52 -16.13
N ALA A 251 -12.00 8.11 -17.20
CA ALA A 251 -11.48 6.76 -17.41
C ALA A 251 -10.11 6.89 -18.08
N VAL A 252 -9.15 7.46 -17.34
CA VAL A 252 -7.82 7.76 -17.87
C VAL A 252 -6.83 6.83 -17.17
N PRO A 253 -6.35 5.77 -17.83
CA PRO A 253 -5.33 4.90 -17.27
C PRO A 253 -4.20 5.73 -16.67
N SER A 254 -4.02 5.61 -15.36
CA SER A 254 -2.94 6.29 -14.64
C SER A 254 -1.68 5.45 -14.74
N ALA A 255 -0.52 6.05 -14.45
CA ALA A 255 0.61 5.23 -14.04
C ALA A 255 0.16 4.38 -12.84
N PRO A 256 0.46 3.07 -12.79
CA PRO A 256 -0.13 2.12 -11.83
C PRO A 256 0.33 2.31 -10.37
N ARG A 257 0.81 3.51 -9.99
CA ARG A 257 1.45 3.80 -8.69
C ARG A 257 0.76 4.90 -7.88
N TRP A 258 -0.41 5.36 -8.29
CA TRP A 258 -1.08 6.47 -7.59
C TRP A 258 -1.92 6.02 -6.39
N ALA A 259 -2.17 4.71 -6.27
CA ALA A 259 -2.96 4.17 -5.17
C ALA A 259 -2.22 4.06 -3.84
N ILE A 260 -0.89 4.21 -3.81
CA ILE A 260 -0.05 4.08 -2.60
C ILE A 260 -0.32 2.79 -1.78
N HIS A 261 -0.70 1.72 -2.49
CA HIS A 261 -1.08 0.41 -1.96
C HIS A 261 -0.30 -0.72 -2.65
N GLU A 262 1.01 -0.56 -2.78
CA GLU A 262 1.90 -1.54 -3.38
C GLU A 262 2.01 -2.79 -2.50
N VAL A 263 1.72 -3.96 -3.09
CA VAL A 263 1.69 -5.25 -2.39
C VAL A 263 2.16 -6.38 -3.31
N GLY A 264 2.45 -7.55 -2.72
CA GLY A 264 2.60 -8.83 -3.44
C GLY A 264 3.99 -9.22 -3.92
N ILE A 265 4.97 -8.32 -3.88
CA ILE A 265 6.33 -8.54 -4.39
C ILE A 265 7.23 -9.47 -3.55
N ALA A 266 6.71 -10.05 -2.48
CA ALA A 266 7.30 -11.18 -1.76
C ALA A 266 6.20 -12.18 -1.39
N ARG A 267 5.39 -12.58 -2.39
CA ARG A 267 4.13 -13.29 -2.18
C ARG A 267 4.23 -14.51 -1.24
N MET A 268 3.18 -14.69 -0.45
CA MET A 268 2.96 -15.92 0.32
C MET A 268 2.53 -17.08 -0.59
N GLY A 269 2.82 -18.31 -0.16
CA GLY A 269 2.34 -19.53 -0.78
C GLY A 269 2.73 -20.79 0.00
N THR A 270 2.09 -21.90 -0.33
CA THR A 270 2.40 -23.22 0.26
C THR A 270 3.50 -23.96 -0.50
N ASP A 271 3.77 -23.56 -1.75
CA ASP A 271 4.84 -24.12 -2.58
C ASP A 271 6.08 -23.23 -2.50
N PRO A 272 7.17 -23.66 -1.85
CA PRO A 272 8.40 -22.89 -1.74
C PRO A 272 9.06 -22.64 -3.10
N LYS A 273 8.67 -23.37 -4.16
CA LYS A 273 9.16 -23.13 -5.53
C LYS A 273 8.43 -22.00 -6.26
N LYS A 274 7.33 -21.50 -5.71
CA LYS A 274 6.44 -20.49 -6.35
C LYS A 274 6.12 -19.29 -5.46
N SER A 275 6.73 -19.22 -4.28
CA SER A 275 6.49 -18.16 -3.30
C SER A 275 7.74 -17.85 -2.50
N VAL A 276 7.84 -16.63 -2.00
CA VAL A 276 8.96 -16.19 -1.15
C VAL A 276 8.68 -16.57 0.31
N LEU A 277 7.41 -16.40 0.72
CA LEU A 277 6.98 -16.55 2.10
C LEU A 277 6.02 -17.72 2.25
N ASN A 278 6.04 -18.37 3.42
CA ASN A 278 4.95 -19.25 3.83
C ASN A 278 3.74 -18.44 4.34
N GLN A 279 2.69 -19.12 4.79
CA GLN A 279 1.47 -18.46 5.29
C GLN A 279 1.69 -17.57 6.53
N PHE A 280 2.81 -17.70 7.25
CA PHE A 280 3.14 -16.90 8.43
C PHE A 280 4.15 -15.79 8.11
N GLN A 281 4.24 -15.38 6.84
CA GLN A 281 5.15 -14.34 6.38
C GLN A 281 6.64 -14.63 6.66
N GLN A 282 6.97 -15.90 6.94
CA GLN A 282 8.32 -16.40 7.12
C GLN A 282 8.88 -16.77 5.76
N THR A 283 10.15 -16.44 5.48
CA THR A 283 10.78 -16.89 4.23
C THR A 283 10.92 -18.40 4.21
N HIS A 284 10.77 -19.02 3.04
CA HIS A 284 11.03 -20.46 2.90
C HIS A 284 12.52 -20.81 3.01
N ASP A 285 13.38 -19.90 2.56
CA ASP A 285 14.83 -20.11 2.45
C ASP A 285 15.57 -19.94 3.80
N ILE A 286 15.13 -19.00 4.65
CA ILE A 286 15.84 -18.57 5.85
C ILE A 286 14.88 -18.58 7.05
N ARG A 287 15.05 -19.58 7.92
CA ARG A 287 14.09 -19.87 9.01
C ARG A 287 13.87 -18.73 9.99
N ASN A 288 14.85 -17.87 10.21
CA ASN A 288 14.76 -16.76 11.15
C ASN A 288 14.60 -15.38 10.50
N LEU A 289 14.05 -15.34 9.28
CA LEU A 289 13.76 -14.14 8.52
C LEU A 289 12.27 -14.07 8.13
N TRP A 290 11.63 -12.93 8.40
CA TRP A 290 10.22 -12.66 8.06
C TRP A 290 10.08 -11.34 7.30
N VAL A 291 9.00 -11.23 6.54
CA VAL A 291 8.56 -10.00 5.90
C VAL A 291 7.10 -9.71 6.25
N MET A 292 6.88 -8.97 7.33
CA MET A 292 5.57 -8.75 7.94
C MET A 292 4.88 -7.46 7.44
N ASP A 293 4.90 -7.21 6.14
CA ASP A 293 4.22 -6.07 5.49
C ASP A 293 3.33 -6.49 4.30
N GLY A 294 2.97 -5.54 3.44
CA GLY A 294 2.12 -5.78 2.26
C GLY A 294 2.75 -6.66 1.16
N SER A 295 4.05 -6.94 1.21
CA SER A 295 4.74 -7.74 0.19
C SER A 295 4.21 -9.17 0.07
N GLY A 296 3.67 -9.75 1.15
CA GLY A 296 3.19 -11.13 1.20
C GLY A 296 1.85 -11.40 0.46
N PHE A 297 1.17 -10.38 -0.04
CA PHE A 297 -0.17 -10.54 -0.61
C PHE A 297 -0.16 -11.37 -1.89
N THR A 298 -1.19 -12.20 -2.10
CA THR A 298 -1.39 -12.96 -3.35
C THR A 298 -2.52 -12.41 -4.20
N SER A 299 -3.29 -11.47 -3.64
CA SER A 299 -4.34 -10.67 -4.27
C SER A 299 -4.44 -9.37 -3.47
N SER A 300 -4.60 -8.25 -4.16
CA SER A 300 -4.76 -6.92 -3.54
C SER A 300 -6.19 -6.66 -3.03
N ALA A 301 -7.18 -7.40 -3.55
CA ALA A 301 -8.60 -7.09 -3.42
C ALA A 301 -8.92 -5.64 -3.87
N CYS A 302 -10.00 -5.04 -3.34
CA CYS A 302 -10.39 -3.65 -3.66
C CYS A 302 -10.48 -2.75 -2.41
N GLN A 303 -10.16 -3.31 -1.23
CA GLN A 303 -10.13 -2.62 0.05
C GLN A 303 -8.71 -2.15 0.35
N ASN A 304 -8.57 -1.03 1.06
CA ASN A 304 -7.25 -0.57 1.52
C ASN A 304 -6.56 -1.68 2.37
N PRO A 305 -5.27 -1.98 2.13
CA PRO A 305 -4.65 -3.20 2.62
C PRO A 305 -4.24 -3.15 4.10
N THR A 306 -4.18 -1.97 4.73
CA THR A 306 -3.57 -1.77 6.06
C THR A 306 -4.15 -2.68 7.13
N LEU A 307 -5.48 -2.85 7.20
CA LEU A 307 -6.09 -3.70 8.22
C LEU A 307 -5.75 -5.18 8.00
N THR A 308 -5.67 -5.62 6.75
CA THR A 308 -5.22 -6.98 6.40
C THR A 308 -3.74 -7.17 6.74
N ILE A 309 -2.88 -6.16 6.49
CA ILE A 309 -1.46 -6.19 6.90
C ILE A 309 -1.36 -6.37 8.42
N MET A 310 -2.14 -5.62 9.20
CA MET A 310 -2.15 -5.73 10.66
C MET A 310 -2.61 -7.11 11.13
N ALA A 311 -3.66 -7.67 10.52
CA ALA A 311 -4.16 -9.01 10.85
C ALA A 311 -3.13 -10.11 10.55
N LEU A 312 -2.49 -10.04 9.38
CA LEU A 312 -1.43 -10.98 9.00
C LEU A 312 -0.21 -10.85 9.92
N CYS A 313 0.21 -9.63 10.24
CA CYS A 313 1.31 -9.36 11.16
C CYS A 313 1.03 -9.96 12.56
N ALA A 314 -0.17 -9.75 13.11
CA ALA A 314 -0.55 -10.32 14.40
C ALA A 314 -0.47 -11.87 14.40
N ARG A 315 -1.00 -12.52 13.34
CA ARG A 315 -0.91 -13.98 13.17
C ARG A 315 0.54 -14.46 13.07
N SER A 316 1.37 -13.75 12.30
CA SER A 316 2.76 -14.11 12.06
C SER A 316 3.63 -13.92 13.31
N CYS A 317 3.33 -12.90 14.13
CA CYS A 317 3.95 -12.69 15.44
C CYS A 317 3.64 -13.83 16.41
N ASP A 318 2.39 -14.31 16.49
CA ASP A 318 2.04 -15.46 17.33
C ASP A 318 2.82 -16.72 16.92
N TYR A 319 2.88 -16.99 15.62
CA TYR A 319 3.67 -18.09 15.07
C TYR A 319 5.17 -17.96 15.41
N LEU A 320 5.77 -16.79 15.18
CA LEU A 320 7.18 -16.51 15.53
C LEU A 320 7.44 -16.77 17.03
N MET A 321 6.56 -16.28 17.91
CA MET A 321 6.69 -16.51 19.35
C MET A 321 6.59 -17.99 19.71
N GLY A 322 5.73 -18.74 19.02
CA GLY A 322 5.64 -20.19 19.14
C GLY A 322 6.94 -20.90 18.74
N GLU A 323 7.51 -20.53 17.60
CA GLU A 323 8.76 -21.09 17.08
C GLU A 323 9.96 -20.75 17.98
N MET A 324 10.01 -19.55 18.53
CA MET A 324 11.03 -19.15 19.53
C MET A 324 10.93 -19.97 20.82
N LYS A 325 9.72 -20.27 21.31
CA LYS A 325 9.52 -21.12 22.50
C LYS A 325 9.95 -22.57 22.26
N ARG A 326 9.78 -23.07 21.02
CA ARG A 326 10.20 -24.42 20.60
C ARG A 326 11.70 -24.54 20.35
N GLY A 327 12.43 -23.43 20.29
CA GLY A 327 13.87 -23.42 19.96
C GLY A 327 14.16 -23.60 18.47
N ASN A 328 13.15 -23.41 17.60
CA ASN A 328 13.33 -23.47 16.15
C ASN A 328 14.06 -22.22 15.62
N ILE A 329 14.01 -21.13 16.40
CA ILE A 329 14.63 -19.82 16.15
C ILE A 329 15.70 -19.52 17.17
#